data_AF-A0A6G8AJS3-F1
#
_entry.id   AF-A0A6G8AJS3-F1
#
_cell.length_a   1.000
_cell.length_b   1.000
_cell.length_c   1.000
_cell.angle_alpha   90.00
_cell.angle_beta   90.00
_cell.angle_gamma   90.00
#
_symmetry.space_group_name_H-M   'P 1'
#
loop_
_entity.id
_entity.type
_entity.pdbx_description
1 polymer ?
#
loop_
_entity_poly.entity_id
_entity_poly.type
_entity_poly.pdbx_seq_one_letter_code
_entity_poly.pdbx_strand_id
1 'polypeptide(L)'
;MGAKLQQRLHTGAQWALVAGFLFFPVFLALGNIAIALAAVLALLAGGWRQRWQQIGSTPLLWWALGLYGCVLLGVAYSPAPWADMQVHLSKYGKLLVLPLFWPLLQEAHWRRRCTNAFAAAMVFILLSVYASIWWLLPWSAKQTLGWGGDHTVAGDYITQNIMMCFFVLLALVRGQAARWHWLRATWWLLAALAALAITQLSEGRTGYLLLAVVLAVYILVAWQGRGRWWALGAAASALALALWASPVVRERMALGWQEARTSTNMEITSVGGRINFWRLTAEMALEKPLQGWGTGSYHNTWCQHVTQKGRPDWCHFGGWHPHNQYLFFWMENGLPGLLLFVLLLATPAWLARQAAPTDRPLLWGLSAILAVNSLINAPLFSARESHFFILMLLLWGAQAHWGRRAQHPG
;
A
#
# COMPACT_ATOMS: atom_id res chain seq x y z
N MET A 1 4.65 5.82 37.46
CA MET A 1 5.40 4.74 36.77
C MET A 1 6.89 5.04 36.86
N GLY A 2 7.72 4.10 37.29
CA GLY A 2 9.17 4.34 37.38
C GLY A 2 9.82 4.45 36.00
N ALA A 3 10.82 5.33 35.84
CA ALA A 3 11.49 5.59 34.56
C ALA A 3 12.04 4.33 33.87
N LYS A 4 12.54 3.36 34.65
CA LYS A 4 13.01 2.05 34.14
C LYS A 4 11.89 1.22 33.51
N LEU A 5 10.69 1.21 34.11
CA LEU A 5 9.54 0.47 33.57
C LEU A 5 9.04 1.11 32.28
N GLN A 6 8.96 2.44 32.25
CA GLN A 6 8.61 3.20 31.05
C GLN A 6 9.55 2.90 29.87
N GLN A 7 10.86 2.89 30.11
CA GLN A 7 11.85 2.56 29.09
C GLN A 7 11.69 1.12 28.58
N ARG A 8 11.50 0.14 29.47
CA ARG A 8 11.27 -1.26 29.09
C ARG A 8 10.02 -1.43 28.24
N LEU A 9 8.91 -0.78 28.60
CA LEU A 9 7.67 -0.80 27.82
C LEU A 9 7.87 -0.18 26.43
N HIS A 10 8.59 0.94 26.34
CA HIS A 10 8.91 1.58 25.06
C HIS A 10 9.75 0.67 24.16
N THR A 11 10.82 0.07 24.69
CA THR A 11 11.65 -0.89 23.94
C THR A 11 10.87 -2.14 23.54
N GLY A 12 9.97 -2.63 24.41
CA GLY A 12 9.05 -3.72 24.08
C GLY A 12 8.13 -3.37 22.91
N ALA A 13 7.58 -2.15 22.90
CA ALA A 13 6.76 -1.66 21.79
C ALA A 13 7.54 -1.58 20.47
N GLN A 14 8.81 -1.16 20.52
CA GLN A 14 9.69 -1.11 19.34
C GLN A 14 9.97 -2.50 18.76
N TRP A 15 10.27 -3.49 19.61
CA TRP A 15 10.43 -4.88 19.15
C TRP A 15 9.14 -5.48 18.60
N ALA A 16 8.00 -5.23 19.26
CA ALA A 16 6.70 -5.64 18.76
C ALA A 16 6.38 -5.00 17.39
N LEU A 17 6.75 -3.74 17.18
CA LEU A 17 6.63 -3.08 15.88
C LEU A 17 7.51 -3.74 14.81
N VAL A 18 8.76 -4.07 15.13
CA VAL A 18 9.66 -4.82 14.22
C VAL A 18 9.06 -6.17 13.86
N ALA A 19 8.50 -6.89 14.83
CA ALA A 19 7.77 -8.14 14.58
C ALA A 19 6.53 -7.89 13.69
N GLY A 20 5.83 -6.78 13.87
CA GLY A 20 4.77 -6.32 12.98
C GLY A 20 5.23 -6.25 11.53
N PHE A 21 6.33 -5.55 11.24
CA PHE A 21 6.94 -5.45 9.90
C PHE A 21 7.37 -6.80 9.32
N LEU A 22 7.79 -7.75 10.16
CA LEU A 22 8.19 -9.09 9.74
C LEU A 22 6.97 -9.97 9.39
N PHE A 23 5.92 -9.94 10.20
CA PHE A 23 4.83 -10.90 10.12
C PHE A 23 3.64 -10.43 9.29
N PHE A 24 3.31 -9.13 9.25
CA PHE A 24 2.15 -8.66 8.49
C PHE A 24 2.13 -9.09 7.01
N PRO A 25 3.28 -9.18 6.29
CA PRO A 25 3.25 -9.56 4.88
C PRO A 25 2.97 -11.05 4.69
N VAL A 26 3.47 -11.90 5.59
CA VAL A 26 3.43 -13.37 5.48
C VAL A 26 2.20 -13.92 6.21
N PHE A 27 2.12 -13.68 7.52
CA PHE A 27 1.11 -14.21 8.42
C PHE A 27 0.34 -13.05 9.05
N LEU A 28 -0.70 -12.58 8.35
CA LEU A 28 -1.45 -11.37 8.73
C LEU A 28 -1.95 -11.40 10.18
N ALA A 29 -2.41 -12.55 10.68
CA ALA A 29 -2.86 -12.69 12.06
C ALA A 29 -1.73 -12.41 13.08
N LEU A 30 -0.54 -12.99 12.88
CA LEU A 30 0.63 -12.72 13.72
C LEU A 30 1.08 -11.25 13.60
N GLY A 31 1.00 -10.68 12.40
CA GLY A 31 1.24 -9.25 12.18
C GLY A 31 0.28 -8.37 12.99
N ASN A 32 -1.01 -8.67 12.97
CA ASN A 32 -2.03 -7.94 13.75
C ASN A 32 -1.78 -8.06 15.25
N ILE A 33 -1.42 -9.25 15.75
CA ILE A 33 -1.09 -9.46 17.17
C ILE A 33 0.13 -8.62 17.56
N ALA A 34 1.19 -8.64 16.76
CA ALA A 34 2.40 -7.85 17.02
C ALA A 34 2.14 -6.34 16.99
N ILE A 35 1.34 -5.86 16.04
CA ILE A 35 0.91 -4.45 15.94
C ILE A 35 0.04 -4.06 17.14
N ALA A 36 -0.91 -4.90 17.55
CA ALA A 36 -1.74 -4.65 18.72
C ALA A 36 -0.90 -4.62 20.01
N LEU A 37 0.04 -5.54 20.16
CA LEU A 37 0.99 -5.56 21.27
C LEU A 37 1.85 -4.28 21.29
N ALA A 38 2.35 -3.84 20.13
CA ALA A 38 3.08 -2.57 20.01
C ALA A 38 2.21 -1.38 20.44
N ALA A 39 0.92 -1.36 20.07
CA ALA A 39 -0.03 -0.33 20.50
C ALA A 39 -0.25 -0.33 22.01
N VAL A 40 -0.53 -1.48 22.62
CA VAL A 40 -0.73 -1.60 24.07
C VAL A 40 0.53 -1.17 24.82
N LEU A 41 1.70 -1.69 24.46
CA LEU A 41 2.96 -1.33 25.11
C LEU A 41 3.30 0.16 24.92
N ALA A 42 3.04 0.72 23.74
CA ALA A 42 3.22 2.14 23.49
C ALA A 42 2.27 2.99 24.33
N LEU A 43 1.00 2.60 24.48
CA LEU A 43 0.04 3.32 25.34
C LEU A 43 0.49 3.28 26.81
N LEU A 44 0.88 2.10 27.30
CA LEU A 44 1.35 1.90 28.68
C LEU A 44 2.67 2.63 28.97
N ALA A 45 3.56 2.77 28.00
CA ALA A 45 4.80 3.53 28.16
C ALA A 45 4.55 5.04 28.41
N GLY A 46 3.36 5.58 28.11
CA GLY A 46 3.03 6.98 28.38
C GLY A 46 3.93 7.99 27.66
N GLY A 47 4.19 9.14 28.29
CA GLY A 47 4.98 10.23 27.70
C GLY A 47 4.19 11.10 26.71
N TRP A 48 2.87 11.17 26.86
CA TRP A 48 1.93 11.82 25.94
C TRP A 48 2.32 13.26 25.58
N ARG A 49 2.79 14.06 26.56
CA ARG A 49 3.22 15.44 26.31
C ARG A 49 4.33 15.54 25.26
N GLN A 50 5.35 14.69 25.38
CA GLN A 50 6.46 14.65 24.42
C GLN A 50 6.00 14.12 23.06
N ARG A 51 5.08 13.13 23.03
CA ARG A 51 4.51 12.60 21.79
C ARG A 51 3.70 13.66 21.04
N TRP A 52 2.86 14.40 21.74
CA TRP A 52 2.06 15.49 21.17
C TRP A 52 2.92 16.61 20.58
N GLN A 53 4.01 16.99 21.26
CA GLN A 53 4.97 17.95 20.72
C GLN A 53 5.60 17.47 19.40
N GLN A 54 5.90 16.17 19.29
CA GLN A 54 6.43 15.61 18.04
C GLN A 54 5.38 15.60 16.91
N ILE A 55 4.12 15.27 17.24
CA ILE A 55 3.01 15.25 16.28
C ILE A 55 2.81 16.61 15.63
N GLY A 56 2.83 17.68 16.44
CA GLY A 56 2.61 19.05 15.96
C GLY A 56 3.54 19.49 14.83
N SER A 57 4.74 18.91 14.75
CA SER A 57 5.76 19.27 13.74
C SER A 57 5.74 18.45 12.45
N THR A 58 4.77 17.55 12.27
CA THR A 58 4.77 16.58 11.16
C THR A 58 3.45 16.59 10.36
N PRO A 59 3.43 17.20 9.15
CA PRO A 59 2.22 17.29 8.32
C PRO A 59 1.56 15.94 8.00
N LEU A 60 2.35 14.87 7.80
CA LEU A 60 1.85 13.51 7.53
C LEU A 60 0.82 13.05 8.56
N LEU A 61 1.07 13.35 9.84
CA LEU A 61 0.24 12.91 10.95
C LEU A 61 -1.06 13.70 11.01
N TRP A 62 -1.01 15.00 10.68
CA TRP A 62 -2.20 15.85 10.58
C TRP A 62 -3.10 15.44 9.43
N TRP A 63 -2.56 15.04 8.28
CA TRP A 63 -3.37 14.52 7.17
C TRP A 63 -4.06 13.21 7.52
N ALA A 64 -3.37 12.31 8.22
CA ALA A 64 -3.96 11.06 8.69
C ALA A 64 -5.06 11.28 9.74
N LEU A 65 -4.79 12.14 10.72
CA LEU A 65 -5.77 12.51 11.76
C LEU A 65 -6.97 13.25 11.17
N GLY A 66 -6.72 14.19 10.26
CA GLY A 66 -7.76 14.93 9.56
C GLY A 66 -8.64 13.99 8.71
N LEU A 67 -8.02 13.07 7.96
CA LEU A 67 -8.76 12.10 7.14
C LEU A 67 -9.65 11.20 8.01
N TYR A 68 -9.12 10.68 9.12
CA TYR A 68 -9.93 9.91 10.06
C TYR A 68 -11.00 10.77 10.76
N GLY A 69 -10.70 12.03 11.05
CA GLY A 69 -11.67 13.01 11.54
C GLY A 69 -12.82 13.23 10.56
N CYS A 70 -12.55 13.32 9.25
CA CYS A 70 -13.59 13.38 8.22
C CYS A 70 -14.44 12.11 8.18
N VAL A 71 -13.84 10.93 8.36
CA VAL A 71 -14.58 9.66 8.48
C VAL A 71 -15.49 9.67 9.72
N LEU A 72 -15.01 10.18 10.86
CA LEU A 72 -15.84 10.31 12.07
C LEU A 72 -17.00 11.29 11.89
N LEU A 73 -16.74 12.47 11.30
CA LEU A 73 -17.79 13.44 10.97
C LEU A 73 -18.80 12.86 9.98
N GLY A 74 -18.33 12.01 9.06
CA GLY A 74 -19.12 11.26 8.09
C GLY A 74 -20.24 10.43 8.72
N VAL A 75 -20.07 9.97 9.96
CA VAL A 75 -21.10 9.20 10.69
C VAL A 75 -22.33 10.05 10.97
N ALA A 76 -22.16 11.35 11.26
CA ALA A 76 -23.24 12.22 11.73
C ALA A 76 -24.32 12.50 10.66
N TYR A 77 -23.98 12.35 9.38
CA TYR A 77 -24.90 12.58 8.26
C TYR A 77 -25.07 11.35 7.34
N SER A 78 -24.57 10.18 7.76
CA SER A 78 -24.67 8.96 6.96
C SER A 78 -26.05 8.31 7.05
N PRO A 79 -26.68 7.94 5.91
CA PRO A 79 -27.93 7.19 5.89
C PRO A 79 -27.71 5.69 6.10
N ALA A 80 -26.47 5.23 6.31
CA ALA A 80 -26.13 3.82 6.41
C ALA A 80 -26.60 3.19 7.73
N PRO A 81 -26.86 1.88 7.76
CA PRO A 81 -26.94 1.14 9.00
C PRO A 81 -25.63 1.26 9.79
N TRP A 82 -25.73 1.24 11.12
CA TRP A 82 -24.56 1.33 12.01
C TRP A 82 -23.50 0.24 11.74
N ALA A 83 -23.93 -0.96 11.33
CA ALA A 83 -23.01 -2.05 11.00
C ALA A 83 -22.03 -1.67 9.87
N ASP A 84 -22.51 -0.99 8.81
CA ASP A 84 -21.68 -0.53 7.70
C ASP A 84 -20.75 0.60 8.15
N MET A 85 -21.27 1.55 8.96
CA MET A 85 -20.46 2.62 9.54
C MET A 85 -19.31 2.04 10.38
N GLN A 86 -19.57 1.05 11.23
CA GLN A 86 -18.58 0.39 12.08
C GLN A 86 -17.44 -0.25 11.28
N VAL A 87 -17.77 -0.90 10.15
CA VAL A 87 -16.75 -1.46 9.26
C VAL A 87 -15.81 -0.35 8.80
N HIS A 88 -16.33 0.79 8.32
CA HIS A 88 -15.50 1.88 7.83
C HIS A 88 -14.66 2.53 8.93
N LEU A 89 -15.25 2.75 10.11
CA LEU A 89 -14.55 3.25 11.29
C LEU A 89 -13.39 2.33 11.69
N SER A 90 -13.59 1.02 11.66
CA SER A 90 -12.55 0.03 12.00
C SER A 90 -11.44 -0.03 10.94
N LYS A 91 -11.80 0.05 9.66
CA LYS A 91 -10.86 0.00 8.53
C LYS A 91 -9.95 1.24 8.51
N TYR A 92 -10.56 2.43 8.57
CA TYR A 92 -9.83 3.70 8.54
C TYR A 92 -9.23 4.09 9.89
N GLY A 93 -9.68 3.50 11.00
CA GLY A 93 -9.06 3.67 12.33
C GLY A 93 -7.59 3.29 12.37
N LYS A 94 -7.11 2.47 11.42
CA LYS A 94 -5.68 2.18 11.25
C LYS A 94 -4.84 3.42 10.96
N LEU A 95 -5.41 4.51 10.44
CA LEU A 95 -4.70 5.78 10.26
C LEU A 95 -4.11 6.31 11.59
N LEU A 96 -4.72 5.96 12.72
CA LEU A 96 -4.24 6.30 14.07
C LEU A 96 -2.94 5.58 14.45
N VAL A 97 -2.57 4.51 13.74
CA VAL A 97 -1.27 3.84 13.91
C VAL A 97 -0.12 4.80 13.61
N LEU A 98 -0.30 5.73 12.66
CA LEU A 98 0.72 6.72 12.29
C LEU A 98 1.17 7.57 13.50
N PRO A 99 0.30 8.36 14.16
CA PRO A 99 0.70 9.16 15.31
C PRO A 99 1.06 8.31 16.53
N LEU A 100 0.45 7.13 16.71
CA LEU A 100 0.72 6.26 17.85
C LEU A 100 2.15 5.69 17.82
N PHE A 101 2.61 5.25 16.65
CA PHE A 101 3.93 4.61 16.49
C PHE A 101 5.02 5.56 16.05
N TRP A 102 4.69 6.77 15.62
CA TRP A 102 5.68 7.77 15.22
C TRP A 102 6.87 7.84 16.18
N PRO A 103 6.69 8.04 17.50
CA PRO A 103 7.81 8.20 18.43
C PRO A 103 8.69 6.95 18.57
N LEU A 104 8.16 5.75 18.28
CA LEU A 104 8.92 4.50 18.37
C LEU A 104 10.05 4.45 17.33
N LEU A 105 9.94 5.23 16.26
CA LEU A 105 10.88 5.27 15.14
C LEU A 105 11.83 6.47 15.17
N GLN A 106 11.94 7.17 16.30
CA GLN A 106 12.84 8.32 16.43
C GLN A 106 14.32 7.96 16.17
N GLU A 107 14.76 6.78 16.64
CA GLU A 107 16.14 6.34 16.47
C GLU A 107 16.35 5.59 15.15
N ALA A 108 17.46 5.89 14.46
CA ALA A 108 17.76 5.34 13.13
C ALA A 108 17.87 3.82 13.11
N HIS A 109 18.34 3.22 14.19
CA HIS A 109 18.55 1.79 14.27
C HIS A 109 17.22 1.01 14.29
N TRP A 110 16.15 1.56 14.90
CA TRP A 110 14.80 0.97 14.87
C TRP A 110 14.16 1.03 13.50
N ARG A 111 14.33 2.16 12.79
CA ARG A 111 13.91 2.27 11.38
C ARG A 111 14.60 1.21 10.52
N ARG A 112 15.92 1.04 10.69
CA ARG A 112 16.69 0.00 9.99
C ARG A 112 16.21 -1.42 10.31
N ARG A 113 15.92 -1.72 11.57
CA ARG A 113 15.35 -3.02 11.99
C ARG A 113 14.00 -3.28 11.31
N CYS A 114 13.10 -2.30 11.29
CA CYS A 114 11.81 -2.41 10.61
C CYS A 114 11.96 -2.63 9.10
N THR A 115 12.85 -1.88 8.43
CA THR A 115 13.12 -2.07 7.00
C THR A 115 13.70 -3.46 6.72
N ASN A 116 14.60 -3.95 7.59
CA ASN A 116 15.19 -5.29 7.45
C ASN A 116 14.17 -6.40 7.71
N ALA A 117 13.28 -6.23 8.69
CA ALA A 117 12.20 -7.16 8.97
C ALA A 117 11.25 -7.29 7.78
N PHE A 118 10.82 -6.17 7.20
CA PHE A 118 10.04 -6.18 5.96
C PHE A 118 10.79 -6.84 4.81
N ALA A 119 12.06 -6.50 4.60
CA ALA A 119 12.88 -7.10 3.55
C ALA A 119 13.03 -8.62 3.73
N ALA A 120 13.23 -9.11 4.96
CA ALA A 120 13.30 -10.53 5.26
C ALA A 120 11.97 -11.25 4.97
N ALA A 121 10.84 -10.63 5.31
CA ALA A 121 9.51 -11.14 4.98
C ALA A 121 9.32 -11.25 3.45
N MET A 122 9.78 -10.25 2.69
CA MET A 122 9.71 -10.27 1.23
C MET A 122 10.62 -11.34 0.62
N VAL A 123 11.84 -11.50 1.13
CA VAL A 123 12.72 -12.61 0.70
C VAL A 123 12.08 -13.96 1.00
N PHE A 124 11.45 -14.14 2.16
CA PHE A 124 10.73 -15.37 2.48
C PHE A 124 9.58 -15.67 1.50
N ILE A 125 8.76 -14.66 1.18
CA ILE A 125 7.69 -14.80 0.18
C ILE A 125 8.30 -15.13 -1.18
N LEU A 126 9.36 -14.44 -1.60
CA LEU A 126 10.00 -14.65 -2.89
C LEU A 126 10.53 -16.08 -3.02
N LEU A 127 11.27 -16.55 -2.01
CA LEU A 127 11.76 -17.93 -1.97
C LEU A 127 10.61 -18.94 -1.98
N SER A 128 9.52 -18.66 -1.27
CA SER A 128 8.34 -19.52 -1.27
C SER A 128 7.65 -19.55 -2.64
N VAL A 129 7.56 -18.42 -3.35
CA VAL A 129 6.99 -18.35 -4.70
C VAL A 129 7.76 -19.27 -5.64
N TYR A 130 9.10 -19.18 -5.64
CA TYR A 130 9.93 -20.05 -6.48
C TYR A 130 9.93 -21.52 -6.02
N ALA A 131 9.89 -21.78 -4.72
CA ALA A 131 9.76 -23.14 -4.21
C ALA A 131 8.43 -23.78 -4.60
N SER A 132 7.35 -22.99 -4.68
CA SER A 132 6.02 -23.49 -5.05
C SER A 132 5.93 -24.04 -6.47
N ILE A 133 6.86 -23.68 -7.36
CA ILE A 133 6.98 -24.27 -8.71
C ILE A 133 7.18 -25.79 -8.60
N TRP A 134 7.90 -26.24 -7.58
CA TRP A 134 8.34 -27.64 -7.44
C TRP A 134 7.63 -28.38 -6.31
N TRP A 135 7.19 -27.66 -5.27
CA TRP A 135 6.62 -28.26 -4.06
C TRP A 135 5.30 -27.61 -3.65
N LEU A 136 4.37 -28.43 -3.18
CA LEU A 136 3.14 -27.96 -2.53
C LEU A 136 3.49 -27.46 -1.12
N LEU A 137 3.51 -26.15 -0.94
CA LEU A 137 3.85 -25.52 0.32
C LEU A 137 2.61 -25.40 1.21
N PRO A 138 2.57 -25.97 2.42
CA PRO A 138 1.37 -25.94 3.28
C PRO A 138 0.84 -24.54 3.61
N TRP A 139 1.72 -23.54 3.61
CA TRP A 139 1.37 -22.14 3.90
C TRP A 139 1.02 -21.31 2.67
N SER A 140 1.18 -21.85 1.46
CA SER A 140 0.93 -21.10 0.23
C SER A 140 -0.57 -20.97 -0.03
N ALA A 141 -1.02 -19.74 -0.32
CA ALA A 141 -2.41 -19.46 -0.66
C ALA A 141 -2.86 -20.17 -1.94
N LYS A 142 -1.94 -20.38 -2.89
CA LYS A 142 -2.15 -21.19 -4.10
C LYS A 142 -1.25 -22.42 -4.09
N GLN A 143 -1.81 -23.54 -4.54
CA GLN A 143 -1.15 -24.86 -4.60
C GLN A 143 -0.86 -25.24 -6.05
N THR A 144 -0.33 -24.28 -6.81
CA THR A 144 -0.01 -24.43 -8.24
C THR A 144 1.42 -24.96 -8.39
N LEU A 145 1.60 -26.01 -9.18
CA LEU A 145 2.90 -26.58 -9.53
C LEU A 145 3.27 -26.26 -10.98
N GLY A 146 4.56 -26.37 -11.29
CA GLY A 146 5.10 -26.13 -12.63
C GLY A 146 5.30 -24.65 -12.92
N TRP A 147 5.80 -24.37 -14.12
CA TRP A 147 5.91 -22.99 -14.60
C TRP A 147 4.59 -22.54 -15.21
N GLY A 148 4.15 -21.33 -14.86
CA GLY A 148 2.90 -20.75 -15.32
C GLY A 148 1.76 -20.96 -14.31
N GLY A 149 0.86 -19.99 -14.26
CA GLY A 149 -0.21 -19.91 -13.25
C GLY A 149 0.14 -19.02 -12.06
N ASP A 150 -0.79 -18.90 -11.12
CA ASP A 150 -0.64 -18.07 -9.92
C ASP A 150 0.10 -18.81 -8.80
N HIS A 151 1.27 -18.31 -8.42
CA HIS A 151 2.07 -18.78 -7.30
C HIS A 151 1.98 -17.84 -6.10
N THR A 152 0.84 -17.20 -5.89
CA THR A 152 0.61 -16.39 -4.69
C THR A 152 0.74 -17.23 -3.42
N VAL A 153 1.69 -16.85 -2.57
CA VAL A 153 1.98 -17.54 -1.31
C VAL A 153 1.25 -16.90 -0.16
N ALA A 154 1.26 -15.58 -0.08
CA ALA A 154 0.77 -14.87 1.09
C ALA A 154 -0.37 -13.92 0.72
N GLY A 155 -1.58 -14.23 1.21
CA GLY A 155 -2.76 -13.40 1.00
C GLY A 155 -3.31 -13.56 -0.40
N ASP A 156 -3.44 -12.45 -1.12
CA ASP A 156 -3.90 -12.40 -2.50
C ASP A 156 -2.82 -11.83 -3.44
N TYR A 157 -2.94 -12.13 -4.73
CA TYR A 157 -1.96 -11.72 -5.75
C TYR A 157 -1.83 -10.20 -5.87
N ILE A 158 -2.88 -9.41 -5.58
CA ILE A 158 -2.82 -7.94 -5.66
C ILE A 158 -1.90 -7.44 -4.56
N THR A 159 -2.19 -7.81 -3.31
CA THR A 159 -1.40 -7.34 -2.17
C THR A 159 0.04 -7.84 -2.24
N GLN A 160 0.26 -9.12 -2.59
CA GLN A 160 1.61 -9.68 -2.74
C GLN A 160 2.42 -8.89 -3.79
N ASN A 161 1.82 -8.58 -4.95
CA ASN A 161 2.49 -7.83 -6.00
C ASN A 161 2.82 -6.39 -5.57
N ILE A 162 1.90 -5.69 -4.89
CA ILE A 162 2.15 -4.33 -4.39
C ILE A 162 3.39 -4.32 -3.47
N MET A 163 3.45 -5.26 -2.52
CA MET A 163 4.58 -5.38 -1.60
C MET A 163 5.88 -5.76 -2.33
N MET A 164 5.81 -6.66 -3.30
CA MET A 164 6.96 -7.05 -4.14
C MET A 164 7.45 -5.92 -5.02
N CYS A 165 6.59 -5.09 -5.59
CA CYS A 165 7.00 -3.90 -6.34
C CYS A 165 7.80 -2.94 -5.45
N PHE A 166 7.36 -2.70 -4.22
CA PHE A 166 8.13 -1.89 -3.28
C PHE A 166 9.44 -2.58 -2.86
N PHE A 167 9.44 -3.91 -2.72
CA PHE A 167 10.65 -4.67 -2.44
C PHE A 167 11.68 -4.59 -3.59
N VAL A 168 11.25 -4.64 -4.86
CA VAL A 168 12.10 -4.41 -6.03
C VAL A 168 12.79 -3.05 -5.90
N LEU A 169 12.04 -1.99 -5.59
CA LEU A 169 12.59 -0.65 -5.38
C LEU A 169 13.64 -0.63 -4.25
N LEU A 170 13.30 -1.24 -3.11
CA LEU A 170 14.17 -1.33 -1.95
C LEU A 170 15.47 -2.08 -2.27
N ALA A 171 15.37 -3.19 -2.99
CA ALA A 171 16.50 -4.01 -3.41
C ALA A 171 17.40 -3.25 -4.40
N LEU A 172 16.82 -2.56 -5.39
CA LEU A 172 17.59 -1.70 -6.31
C LEU A 172 18.38 -0.61 -5.57
N VAL A 173 17.71 0.11 -4.66
CA VAL A 173 18.34 1.17 -3.85
C VAL A 173 19.45 0.60 -2.95
N ARG A 174 19.21 -0.54 -2.29
CA ARG A 174 20.22 -1.20 -1.44
C ARG A 174 21.41 -1.72 -2.25
N GLY A 175 21.17 -2.28 -3.44
CA GLY A 175 22.24 -2.72 -4.34
C GLY A 175 23.10 -1.54 -4.80
N GLN A 176 22.47 -0.43 -5.18
CA GLN A 176 23.17 0.80 -5.56
C GLN A 176 24.05 1.36 -4.43
N ALA A 177 23.53 1.34 -3.19
CA ALA A 177 24.25 1.82 -2.01
C ALA A 177 25.28 0.81 -1.45
N ALA A 178 25.28 -0.45 -1.90
CA ALA A 178 26.16 -1.48 -1.37
C ALA A 178 27.62 -1.19 -1.73
N ARG A 179 28.50 -1.22 -0.72
CA ARG A 179 29.96 -1.05 -0.88
C ARG A 179 30.63 -2.27 -1.51
N TRP A 180 30.15 -3.46 -1.17
CA TRP A 180 30.75 -4.73 -1.61
C TRP A 180 30.03 -5.24 -2.86
N HIS A 181 30.81 -5.67 -3.87
CA HIS A 181 30.26 -6.10 -5.16
C HIS A 181 29.33 -7.31 -5.04
N TRP A 182 29.62 -8.26 -4.16
CA TRP A 182 28.77 -9.44 -3.94
C TRP A 182 27.42 -9.07 -3.29
N LEU A 183 27.41 -8.13 -2.34
CA LEU A 183 26.17 -7.62 -1.75
C LEU A 183 25.32 -6.87 -2.78
N ARG A 184 25.97 -6.06 -3.62
CA ARG A 184 25.31 -5.38 -4.74
C ARG A 184 24.66 -6.38 -5.69
N ALA A 185 25.40 -7.38 -6.13
CA ALA A 185 24.91 -8.44 -7.01
C ALA A 185 23.74 -9.20 -6.39
N THR A 186 23.82 -9.52 -5.09
CA THR A 186 22.73 -10.20 -4.36
C THR A 186 21.44 -9.38 -4.37
N TRP A 187 21.51 -8.09 -4.04
CA TRP A 187 20.32 -7.24 -4.04
C TRP A 187 19.73 -7.05 -5.44
N TRP A 188 20.56 -6.89 -6.47
CA TRP A 188 20.07 -6.78 -7.84
C TRP A 188 19.48 -8.09 -8.37
N LEU A 189 20.05 -9.23 -7.99
CA LEU A 189 19.46 -10.54 -8.28
C LEU A 189 18.09 -10.69 -7.61
N LEU A 190 17.96 -10.32 -6.32
CA LEU A 190 16.67 -10.34 -5.63
C LEU A 190 15.63 -9.43 -6.30
N ALA A 191 16.04 -8.24 -6.77
CA ALA A 191 15.16 -7.35 -7.52
C ALA A 191 14.71 -7.98 -8.85
N ALA A 192 15.63 -8.60 -9.59
CA ALA A 192 15.32 -9.27 -10.86
C ALA A 192 14.38 -10.46 -10.65
N LEU A 193 14.65 -11.30 -9.64
CA LEU A 193 13.79 -12.43 -9.28
C LEU A 193 12.40 -11.97 -8.83
N ALA A 194 12.30 -10.89 -8.04
CA ALA A 194 11.00 -10.35 -7.66
C ALA A 194 10.21 -9.79 -8.86
N ALA A 195 10.88 -9.12 -9.80
CA ALA A 195 10.25 -8.67 -11.04
C ALA A 195 9.78 -9.84 -11.93
N LEU A 196 10.57 -10.90 -12.02
CA LEU A 196 10.19 -12.14 -12.71
C LEU A 196 9.02 -12.84 -12.02
N ALA A 197 9.01 -12.92 -10.70
CA ALA A 197 7.89 -13.48 -9.93
C ALA A 197 6.58 -12.71 -10.21
N ILE A 198 6.62 -11.36 -10.23
CA ILE A 198 5.45 -10.54 -10.55
C ILE A 198 4.94 -10.85 -11.96
N THR A 199 5.84 -10.92 -12.96
CA THR A 199 5.50 -11.01 -14.39
C THR A 199 5.17 -12.43 -14.88
N GLN A 200 5.79 -13.46 -14.31
CA GLN A 200 5.68 -14.83 -14.78
C GLN A 200 4.91 -15.76 -13.83
N LEU A 201 4.88 -15.45 -12.53
CA LEU A 201 4.35 -16.34 -11.49
C LEU A 201 3.14 -15.74 -10.75
N SER A 202 2.51 -14.73 -11.34
CA SER A 202 1.31 -14.10 -10.78
C SER A 202 0.36 -13.62 -11.89
N GLU A 203 -0.94 -13.70 -11.62
CA GLU A 203 -2.02 -13.32 -12.56
C GLU A 203 -2.44 -11.84 -12.44
N GLY A 204 -1.82 -11.08 -11.53
CA GLY A 204 -2.24 -9.73 -11.16
C GLY A 204 -1.77 -8.63 -12.11
N ARG A 205 -2.67 -8.13 -12.98
CA ARG A 205 -2.40 -7.00 -13.90
C ARG A 205 -1.89 -5.73 -13.19
N THR A 206 -2.39 -5.46 -11.99
CA THR A 206 -1.91 -4.36 -11.13
C THR A 206 -0.41 -4.44 -10.87
N GLY A 207 0.15 -5.65 -10.71
CA GLY A 207 1.58 -5.84 -10.48
C GLY A 207 2.44 -5.35 -11.64
N TYR A 208 2.02 -5.61 -12.88
CA TYR A 208 2.76 -5.16 -14.07
C TYR A 208 2.83 -3.63 -14.16
N LEU A 209 1.69 -2.97 -13.94
CA LEU A 209 1.60 -1.51 -13.92
C LEU A 209 2.48 -0.90 -12.82
N LEU A 210 2.37 -1.42 -11.60
CA LEU A 210 3.15 -0.90 -10.47
C LEU A 210 4.65 -1.18 -10.61
N LEU A 211 5.04 -2.30 -11.21
CA LEU A 211 6.44 -2.59 -11.53
C LEU A 211 6.99 -1.57 -12.53
N ALA A 212 6.25 -1.25 -13.59
CA ALA A 212 6.63 -0.20 -14.55
C ALA A 212 6.82 1.16 -13.85
N VAL A 213 5.87 1.54 -13.00
CA VAL A 213 5.92 2.78 -12.21
C VAL A 213 7.16 2.82 -11.31
N VAL A 214 7.43 1.74 -10.59
CA VAL A 214 8.57 1.66 -9.67
C VAL A 214 9.91 1.76 -10.41
N LEU A 215 10.07 1.04 -11.52
CA LEU A 215 11.28 1.10 -12.34
C LEU A 215 11.49 2.50 -12.92
N ALA A 216 10.41 3.13 -13.41
CA ALA A 216 10.46 4.50 -13.93
C ALA A 216 10.87 5.49 -12.82
N VAL A 217 10.27 5.39 -11.64
CA VAL A 217 10.63 6.23 -10.48
C VAL A 217 12.08 6.01 -10.07
N TYR A 218 12.53 4.76 -9.96
CA TYR A 218 13.92 4.46 -9.60
C TYR A 218 14.89 5.12 -10.59
N ILE A 219 14.69 4.90 -11.90
CA ILE A 219 15.59 5.44 -12.93
C ILE A 219 15.55 6.97 -12.95
N LEU A 220 14.36 7.58 -12.92
CA LEU A 220 14.21 9.04 -12.98
C LEU A 220 14.78 9.77 -11.77
N VAL A 221 14.73 9.15 -10.59
CA VAL A 221 15.16 9.77 -9.33
C VAL A 221 16.61 9.41 -8.97
N ALA A 222 17.04 8.17 -9.21
CA ALA A 222 18.38 7.71 -8.83
C ALA A 222 19.46 8.07 -9.88
N TRP A 223 19.10 8.26 -11.15
CA TRP A 223 20.05 8.53 -12.22
C TRP A 223 19.96 9.97 -12.71
N GLN A 224 21.10 10.60 -12.95
CA GLN A 224 21.22 11.97 -13.47
C GLN A 224 21.71 11.98 -14.92
N GLY A 225 21.41 13.04 -15.66
CA GLY A 225 21.85 13.22 -17.05
C GLY A 225 21.02 12.46 -18.10
N ARG A 226 21.48 12.48 -19.35
CA ARG A 226 20.76 11.90 -20.51
C ARG A 226 20.69 10.37 -20.50
N GLY A 227 21.62 9.70 -19.82
CA GLY A 227 21.68 8.24 -19.72
C GLY A 227 20.43 7.59 -19.10
N ARG A 228 19.69 8.34 -18.26
CA ARG A 228 18.43 7.85 -17.67
C ARG A 228 17.35 7.56 -18.72
N TRP A 229 17.35 8.27 -19.85
CA TRP A 229 16.38 8.04 -20.93
C TRP A 229 16.67 6.74 -21.67
N TRP A 230 17.95 6.43 -21.88
CA TRP A 230 18.38 5.12 -22.39
C TRP A 230 18.05 4.00 -21.41
N ALA A 231 18.30 4.21 -20.12
CA ALA A 231 17.94 3.25 -19.08
C ALA A 231 16.42 3.02 -18.99
N LEU A 232 15.61 4.08 -19.13
CA LEU A 232 14.16 3.97 -19.22
C LEU A 232 13.71 3.18 -20.44
N GLY A 233 14.28 3.48 -21.62
CA GLY A 233 14.00 2.73 -22.84
C GLY A 233 14.35 1.25 -22.69
N ALA A 234 15.54 0.94 -22.14
CA ALA A 234 15.96 -0.42 -21.89
C ALA A 234 15.05 -1.15 -20.89
N ALA A 235 14.69 -0.50 -19.78
CA ALA A 235 13.79 -1.08 -18.78
C ALA A 235 12.38 -1.29 -19.33
N ALA A 236 11.86 -0.35 -20.12
CA ALA A 236 10.56 -0.48 -20.79
C ALA A 236 10.57 -1.63 -21.81
N SER A 237 11.61 -1.75 -22.63
CA SER A 237 11.78 -2.85 -23.58
C SER A 237 11.91 -4.20 -22.88
N ALA A 238 12.70 -4.27 -21.80
CA ALA A 238 12.86 -5.49 -21.02
C ALA A 238 11.54 -5.93 -20.36
N LEU A 239 10.79 -4.98 -19.79
CA LEU A 239 9.48 -5.25 -19.22
C LEU A 239 8.48 -5.69 -20.31
N ALA A 240 8.43 -4.99 -21.44
CA ALA A 240 7.58 -5.35 -22.57
C ALA A 240 7.87 -6.77 -23.08
N LEU A 241 9.15 -7.13 -23.21
CA LEU A 241 9.58 -8.47 -23.59
C LEU A 241 9.16 -9.52 -22.56
N ALA A 242 9.36 -9.25 -21.27
CA ALA A 242 8.95 -10.15 -20.19
C ALA A 242 7.43 -10.38 -20.17
N LEU A 243 6.64 -9.31 -20.36
CA LEU A 243 5.18 -9.39 -20.44
C LEU A 243 4.73 -10.14 -21.70
N TRP A 244 5.38 -9.92 -22.84
CA TRP A 244 5.06 -10.60 -24.10
C TRP A 244 5.41 -12.10 -24.09
N ALA A 245 6.49 -12.47 -23.40
CA ALA A 245 6.93 -13.85 -23.26
C ALA A 245 5.97 -14.72 -22.43
N SER A 246 5.18 -14.11 -21.54
CA SER A 246 4.26 -14.83 -20.67
C SER A 246 2.91 -15.10 -21.36
N PRO A 247 2.52 -16.37 -21.59
CA PRO A 247 1.22 -16.70 -22.18
C PRO A 247 0.06 -16.18 -21.33
N VAL A 248 0.16 -16.34 -20.01
CA VAL A 248 -0.83 -15.88 -19.02
C VAL A 248 -1.06 -14.37 -19.14
N VAL A 249 0.01 -13.59 -19.25
CA VAL A 249 -0.11 -12.13 -19.42
C VAL A 249 -0.85 -11.79 -20.71
N ARG A 250 -0.52 -12.45 -21.83
CA ARG A 250 -1.17 -12.19 -23.12
C ARG A 250 -2.67 -12.46 -23.08
N GLU A 251 -3.08 -13.60 -22.55
CA GLU A 251 -4.50 -13.96 -22.40
C GLU A 251 -5.22 -12.98 -21.48
N ARG A 252 -4.60 -12.61 -20.35
CA ARG A 252 -5.18 -11.66 -19.41
C ARG A 252 -5.28 -10.28 -20.03
N MET A 253 -4.30 -9.80 -20.78
CA MET A 253 -4.41 -8.50 -21.47
C MET A 253 -5.52 -8.49 -22.52
N ALA A 254 -5.60 -9.54 -23.35
CA ALA A 254 -6.64 -9.67 -24.37
C ALA A 254 -8.05 -9.70 -23.76
N LEU A 255 -8.25 -10.50 -22.71
CA LEU A 255 -9.53 -10.57 -21.99
C LEU A 255 -9.90 -9.20 -21.39
N GLY A 256 -8.95 -8.53 -20.72
CA GLY A 256 -9.21 -7.23 -20.11
C GLY A 256 -9.59 -6.16 -21.12
N TRP A 257 -9.00 -6.20 -22.32
CA TRP A 257 -9.35 -5.30 -23.42
C TRP A 257 -10.77 -5.57 -23.95
N GLN A 258 -11.14 -6.84 -24.09
CA GLN A 258 -12.49 -7.22 -24.49
C GLN A 258 -13.53 -6.78 -23.44
N GLU A 259 -13.31 -7.10 -22.17
CA GLU A 259 -14.18 -6.70 -21.05
C GLU A 259 -14.34 -5.16 -20.96
N ALA A 260 -13.28 -4.41 -21.24
CA ALA A 260 -13.33 -2.95 -21.25
C ALA A 260 -14.18 -2.41 -22.42
N ARG A 261 -14.09 -3.02 -23.61
CA ARG A 261 -14.88 -2.61 -24.78
C ARG A 261 -16.38 -2.89 -24.60
N THR A 262 -16.74 -3.99 -23.95
CA THR A 262 -18.14 -4.38 -23.75
C THR A 262 -18.71 -3.87 -22.41
N SER A 263 -17.97 -3.05 -21.66
CA SER A 263 -18.38 -2.62 -20.33
C SER A 263 -19.71 -1.85 -20.30
N THR A 264 -20.07 -1.19 -21.41
CA THR A 264 -21.36 -0.48 -21.56
C THR A 264 -22.57 -1.39 -21.47
N ASN A 265 -22.41 -2.68 -21.78
CA ASN A 265 -23.47 -3.68 -21.65
C ASN A 265 -23.76 -4.03 -20.19
N MET A 266 -22.94 -3.54 -19.25
CA MET A 266 -23.06 -3.83 -17.83
C MET A 266 -23.11 -5.35 -17.59
N GLU A 267 -22.26 -6.11 -18.29
CA GLU A 267 -21.98 -7.51 -17.96
C GLU A 267 -20.99 -7.58 -16.79
N ILE A 268 -21.27 -8.47 -15.83
CA ILE A 268 -20.44 -8.64 -14.63
C ILE A 268 -19.15 -9.35 -15.04
N THR A 269 -18.06 -8.57 -15.13
CA THR A 269 -16.71 -9.02 -15.49
C THR A 269 -15.67 -8.33 -14.62
N SER A 270 -14.40 -8.75 -14.68
CA SER A 270 -13.37 -8.16 -13.80
C SER A 270 -13.08 -6.69 -14.16
N VAL A 271 -12.84 -6.37 -15.43
CA VAL A 271 -12.54 -4.99 -15.86
C VAL A 271 -13.81 -4.19 -16.10
N GLY A 272 -14.80 -4.78 -16.79
CA GLY A 272 -16.08 -4.11 -17.02
C GLY A 272 -16.81 -3.80 -15.69
N GLY A 273 -16.67 -4.68 -14.70
CA GLY A 273 -17.08 -4.43 -13.32
C GLY A 273 -16.48 -3.16 -12.74
N ARG A 274 -15.16 -3.04 -12.72
CA ARG A 274 -14.45 -1.86 -12.20
C ARG A 274 -14.81 -0.58 -12.93
N ILE A 275 -14.93 -0.60 -14.26
CA ILE A 275 -15.33 0.58 -15.04
C ILE A 275 -16.72 1.08 -14.59
N ASN A 276 -17.67 0.16 -14.43
CA ASN A 276 -19.02 0.53 -13.97
C ASN A 276 -19.02 0.93 -12.50
N PHE A 277 -18.20 0.31 -11.64
CA PHE A 277 -17.95 0.77 -10.27
C PHE A 277 -17.52 2.23 -10.25
N TRP A 278 -16.54 2.60 -11.07
CA TRP A 278 -16.04 3.96 -11.11
C TRP A 278 -17.07 4.94 -11.65
N ARG A 279 -17.71 4.61 -12.78
CA ARG A 279 -18.71 5.47 -13.40
C ARG A 279 -19.85 5.79 -12.43
N LEU A 280 -20.50 4.76 -11.89
CA LEU A 280 -21.67 4.96 -11.03
C LEU A 280 -21.27 5.58 -9.69
N THR A 281 -20.08 5.29 -9.17
CA THR A 281 -19.59 5.96 -7.95
C THR A 281 -19.30 7.44 -8.19
N ALA A 282 -18.76 7.80 -9.36
CA ALA A 282 -18.57 9.19 -9.73
C ALA A 282 -19.91 9.93 -9.90
N GLU A 283 -20.92 9.28 -10.50
CA GLU A 283 -22.28 9.83 -10.57
C GLU A 283 -22.82 10.13 -9.16
N MET A 284 -22.75 9.17 -8.23
CA MET A 284 -23.17 9.39 -6.83
C MET A 284 -22.36 10.50 -6.13
N ALA A 285 -21.03 10.55 -6.34
CA ALA A 285 -20.19 11.58 -5.75
C ALA A 285 -20.55 12.99 -6.26
N LEU A 286 -20.95 13.11 -7.53
CA LEU A 286 -21.39 14.36 -8.14
C LEU A 286 -22.74 14.86 -7.60
N GLU A 287 -23.57 13.99 -7.01
CA GLU A 287 -24.82 14.40 -6.36
C GLU A 287 -24.57 15.17 -5.06
N LYS A 288 -23.49 14.85 -4.32
CA LYS A 288 -23.10 15.53 -3.08
C LYS A 288 -21.59 15.80 -3.03
N PRO A 289 -21.04 16.65 -3.92
CA PRO A 289 -19.60 16.73 -4.16
C PRO A 289 -18.80 17.29 -2.98
N LEU A 290 -19.39 18.17 -2.16
CA LEU A 290 -18.72 18.79 -1.02
C LEU A 290 -18.86 17.96 0.26
N GLN A 291 -20.07 17.47 0.57
CA GLN A 291 -20.36 16.76 1.81
C GLN A 291 -20.10 15.25 1.69
N GLY A 292 -20.38 14.65 0.53
CA GLY A 292 -20.49 13.21 0.38
C GLY A 292 -21.80 12.66 0.94
N TRP A 293 -21.93 11.34 0.87
CA TRP A 293 -23.10 10.58 1.33
C TRP A 293 -23.01 10.13 2.79
N GLY A 294 -21.84 10.24 3.41
CA GLY A 294 -21.58 9.85 4.79
C GLY A 294 -20.77 8.57 4.88
N THR A 295 -20.19 8.33 6.05
CA THR A 295 -19.32 7.18 6.26
C THR A 295 -20.12 5.88 6.30
N GLY A 296 -19.65 4.86 5.58
CA GLY A 296 -20.33 3.57 5.46
C GLY A 296 -21.52 3.59 4.50
N SER A 297 -21.80 4.71 3.82
CA SER A 297 -22.93 4.83 2.91
C SER A 297 -22.68 4.20 1.54
N TYR A 298 -21.49 3.66 1.27
CA TYR A 298 -21.23 3.08 -0.04
C TYR A 298 -22.18 1.92 -0.36
N HIS A 299 -22.31 0.94 0.54
CA HIS A 299 -23.12 -0.25 0.28
C HIS A 299 -24.59 0.08 -0.03
N ASN A 300 -25.27 0.79 0.87
CA ASN A 300 -26.69 1.09 0.72
C ASN A 300 -26.97 2.02 -0.48
N THR A 301 -26.17 3.08 -0.66
CA THR A 301 -26.36 4.07 -1.73
C THR A 301 -26.07 3.43 -3.09
N TRP A 302 -24.99 2.63 -3.19
CA TRP A 302 -24.66 1.88 -4.40
C TRP A 302 -25.77 0.92 -4.80
N CYS A 303 -26.25 0.10 -3.86
CA CYS A 303 -27.29 -0.90 -4.11
C CYS A 303 -28.62 -0.25 -4.53
N GLN A 304 -28.98 0.88 -3.91
CA GLN A 304 -30.15 1.66 -4.33
C GLN A 304 -29.95 2.21 -5.74
N HIS A 305 -28.79 2.78 -6.05
CA HIS A 305 -28.49 3.39 -7.35
C HIS A 305 -28.57 2.37 -8.49
N VAL A 306 -27.96 1.18 -8.34
CA VAL A 306 -28.02 0.14 -9.38
C VAL A 306 -29.41 -0.46 -9.52
N THR A 307 -30.18 -0.56 -8.43
CA THR A 307 -31.57 -1.05 -8.46
C THR A 307 -32.47 -0.07 -9.21
N GLN A 308 -32.33 1.23 -8.96
CA GLN A 308 -33.06 2.28 -9.71
C GLN A 308 -32.75 2.26 -11.20
N LYS A 309 -31.53 1.84 -11.57
CA LYS A 309 -31.11 1.64 -12.97
C LYS A 309 -31.53 0.29 -13.56
N GLY A 310 -32.38 -0.47 -12.88
CA GLY A 310 -32.89 -1.77 -13.34
C GLY A 310 -31.87 -2.91 -13.27
N ARG A 311 -30.79 -2.75 -12.49
CA ARG A 311 -29.67 -3.71 -12.35
C ARG A 311 -29.46 -4.15 -10.90
N PRO A 312 -30.47 -4.73 -10.22
CA PRO A 312 -30.35 -5.16 -8.83
C PRO A 312 -29.29 -6.26 -8.62
N ASP A 313 -28.98 -7.04 -9.68
CA ASP A 313 -27.92 -8.05 -9.72
C ASP A 313 -26.53 -7.48 -9.37
N TRP A 314 -26.30 -6.19 -9.64
CA TRP A 314 -25.04 -5.51 -9.38
C TRP A 314 -24.80 -5.15 -7.91
N CYS A 315 -25.82 -5.20 -7.05
CA CYS A 315 -25.66 -4.88 -5.64
C CYS A 315 -24.70 -5.85 -4.94
N HIS A 316 -24.87 -7.16 -5.16
CA HIS A 316 -24.00 -8.18 -4.56
C HIS A 316 -22.55 -8.09 -5.07
N PHE A 317 -22.38 -7.74 -6.34
CA PHE A 317 -21.05 -7.70 -6.97
C PHE A 317 -20.28 -6.40 -6.66
N GLY A 318 -20.95 -5.26 -6.66
CA GLY A 318 -20.33 -3.94 -6.52
C GLY A 318 -20.48 -3.28 -5.15
N GLY A 319 -21.38 -3.75 -4.28
CA GLY A 319 -21.76 -3.06 -3.06
C GLY A 319 -20.71 -3.03 -1.94
N TRP A 320 -19.50 -3.57 -2.14
CA TRP A 320 -18.46 -3.60 -1.10
C TRP A 320 -17.53 -2.39 -1.11
N HIS A 321 -16.98 -2.04 -2.28
CA HIS A 321 -16.19 -0.81 -2.50
C HIS A 321 -15.97 -0.58 -4.00
N PRO A 322 -15.67 0.66 -4.44
CA PRO A 322 -15.61 0.98 -5.87
C PRO A 322 -14.31 0.55 -6.56
N HIS A 323 -13.40 -0.15 -5.89
CA HIS A 323 -12.03 -0.41 -6.40
C HIS A 323 -11.33 0.87 -6.88
N ASN A 324 -11.56 1.98 -6.19
CA ASN A 324 -10.89 3.26 -6.42
C ASN A 324 -10.98 4.10 -5.14
N GLN A 325 -9.87 4.26 -4.43
CA GLN A 325 -9.85 4.94 -3.13
C GLN A 325 -10.21 6.42 -3.23
N TYR A 326 -9.91 7.07 -4.37
CA TYR A 326 -10.26 8.47 -4.60
C TYR A 326 -11.77 8.65 -4.68
N LEU A 327 -12.42 7.86 -5.53
CA LEU A 327 -13.88 7.87 -5.65
C LEU A 327 -14.55 7.43 -4.35
N PHE A 328 -13.94 6.49 -3.62
CA PHE A 328 -14.49 6.04 -2.35
C PHE A 328 -14.55 7.18 -1.32
N PHE A 329 -13.44 7.88 -1.10
CA PHE A 329 -13.45 9.04 -0.19
C PHE A 329 -14.28 10.21 -0.70
N TRP A 330 -14.28 10.45 -2.01
CA TRP A 330 -15.10 11.53 -2.58
C TRP A 330 -16.59 11.26 -2.39
N MET A 331 -17.03 10.03 -2.66
CA MET A 331 -18.42 9.62 -2.52
C MET A 331 -18.89 9.66 -1.06
N GLU A 332 -18.11 9.11 -0.11
CA GLU A 332 -18.54 9.06 1.30
C GLU A 332 -18.31 10.37 2.06
N ASN A 333 -17.16 11.03 1.84
CA ASN A 333 -16.70 12.14 2.67
C ASN A 333 -16.52 13.45 1.90
N GLY A 334 -16.98 13.49 0.64
CA GLY A 334 -16.92 14.67 -0.20
C GLY A 334 -15.49 15.11 -0.54
N LEU A 335 -15.40 16.33 -1.08
CA LEU A 335 -14.14 16.95 -1.43
C LEU A 335 -13.12 17.03 -0.27
N PRO A 336 -13.52 17.30 1.01
CA PRO A 336 -12.58 17.30 2.12
C PRO A 336 -11.87 15.95 2.32
N GLY A 337 -12.59 14.83 2.28
CA GLY A 337 -12.01 13.50 2.39
C GLY A 337 -11.04 13.19 1.24
N LEU A 338 -11.44 13.52 0.00
CA LEU A 338 -10.59 13.37 -1.19
C LEU A 338 -9.29 14.19 -1.06
N LEU A 339 -9.38 15.46 -0.68
CA LEU A 339 -8.21 16.35 -0.57
C LEU A 339 -7.25 15.87 0.52
N LEU A 340 -7.75 15.49 1.70
CA LEU A 340 -6.92 14.95 2.77
C LEU A 340 -6.22 13.66 2.37
N PHE A 341 -6.89 12.80 1.61
CA PHE A 341 -6.27 11.61 1.03
C PHE A 341 -5.17 11.95 0.01
N VAL A 342 -5.40 12.92 -0.89
CA VAL A 342 -4.39 13.41 -1.84
C VAL A 342 -3.18 14.00 -1.12
N LEU A 343 -3.40 14.78 -0.05
CA LEU A 343 -2.32 15.33 0.77
C LEU A 343 -1.52 14.22 1.47
N LEU A 344 -2.21 13.22 2.02
CA LEU A 344 -1.59 12.08 2.69
C LEU A 344 -0.66 11.32 1.73
N LEU A 345 -1.14 10.97 0.52
CA LEU A 345 -0.34 10.23 -0.46
C LEU A 345 0.78 11.06 -1.11
N ALA A 346 0.63 12.39 -1.20
CA ALA A 346 1.67 13.28 -1.75
C ALA A 346 2.79 13.56 -0.74
N THR A 347 2.54 13.31 0.55
CA THR A 347 3.47 13.66 1.63
C THR A 347 4.84 13.00 1.50
N PRO A 348 4.99 11.69 1.20
CA PRO A 348 6.32 11.10 1.09
C PRO A 348 7.12 11.72 -0.06
N ALA A 349 6.50 11.98 -1.23
CA ALA A 349 7.13 12.68 -2.34
C ALA A 349 7.56 14.12 -1.98
N TRP A 350 6.73 14.86 -1.24
CA TRP A 350 7.10 16.17 -0.72
C TRP A 350 8.31 16.09 0.24
N LEU A 351 8.30 15.11 1.15
CA LEU A 351 9.40 14.86 2.07
C LEU A 351 10.70 14.45 1.35
N ALA A 352 10.60 13.81 0.18
CA ALA A 352 11.75 13.40 -0.63
C ALA A 352 12.64 14.57 -1.06
N ARG A 353 12.08 15.79 -1.22
CA ARG A 353 12.83 16.99 -1.63
C ARG A 353 13.98 17.31 -0.69
N GLN A 354 13.80 17.00 0.59
CA GLN A 354 14.77 17.30 1.65
C GLN A 354 15.44 16.04 2.19
N ALA A 355 15.09 14.85 1.68
CA ALA A 355 15.68 13.59 2.10
C ALA A 355 17.07 13.37 1.47
N ALA A 356 17.87 12.51 2.13
CA ALA A 356 19.12 12.02 1.58
C ALA A 356 18.90 11.39 0.20
N PRO A 357 19.82 11.55 -0.78
CA PRO A 357 19.65 11.02 -2.13
C PRO A 357 19.30 9.53 -2.20
N THR A 358 19.81 8.73 -1.25
CA THR A 358 19.52 7.29 -1.15
C THR A 358 18.07 6.98 -0.79
N ASP A 359 17.38 7.88 -0.10
CA ASP A 359 16.02 7.66 0.41
C ASP A 359 14.96 8.21 -0.55
N ARG A 360 15.34 9.13 -1.46
CA ARG A 360 14.41 9.78 -2.40
C ARG A 360 13.65 8.80 -3.29
N PRO A 361 14.28 7.78 -3.91
CA PRO A 361 13.55 6.84 -4.74
C PRO A 361 12.46 6.10 -3.96
N LEU A 362 12.71 5.74 -2.70
CA LEU A 362 11.75 5.01 -1.86
C LEU A 362 10.55 5.86 -1.47
N LEU A 363 10.78 7.14 -1.17
CA LEU A 363 9.71 8.10 -0.87
C LEU A 363 8.84 8.42 -2.09
N TRP A 364 9.46 8.69 -3.24
CA TRP A 364 8.74 8.87 -4.50
C TRP A 364 8.00 7.61 -4.93
N GLY A 365 8.64 6.45 -4.80
CA GLY A 365 8.07 5.17 -5.17
C GLY A 365 6.89 4.78 -4.28
N LEU A 366 6.99 5.00 -2.96
CA LEU A 366 5.85 4.80 -2.05
C LEU A 366 4.65 5.66 -2.46
N SER A 367 4.89 6.94 -2.76
CA SER A 367 3.83 7.87 -3.19
C SER A 367 3.23 7.44 -4.53
N ALA A 368 4.06 7.08 -5.50
CA ALA A 368 3.62 6.66 -6.82
C ALA A 368 2.85 5.34 -6.79
N ILE A 369 3.32 4.35 -6.00
CA ILE A 369 2.60 3.09 -5.81
C ILE A 369 1.24 3.36 -5.15
N LEU A 370 1.20 4.15 -4.07
CA LEU A 370 -0.06 4.48 -3.40
C LEU A 370 -1.01 5.21 -4.35
N ALA A 371 -0.53 6.20 -5.10
CA ALA A 371 -1.34 6.97 -6.03
C ALA A 371 -1.92 6.11 -7.16
N VAL A 372 -1.08 5.35 -7.85
CA VAL A 372 -1.50 4.54 -9.00
C VAL A 372 -2.35 3.36 -8.56
N ASN A 373 -1.99 2.68 -7.46
CA ASN A 373 -2.82 1.59 -6.92
C ASN A 373 -4.21 2.08 -6.51
N SER A 374 -4.32 3.29 -5.97
CA SER A 374 -5.59 3.87 -5.52
C SER A 374 -6.55 4.22 -6.65
N LEU A 375 -6.09 4.29 -7.90
CA LEU A 375 -6.98 4.45 -9.08
C LEU A 375 -7.75 3.17 -9.40
N ILE A 376 -7.20 2.01 -9.01
CA ILE A 376 -7.72 0.70 -9.42
C ILE A 376 -8.03 -0.24 -8.26
N ASN A 377 -7.70 0.15 -7.03
CA ASN A 377 -7.98 -0.58 -5.79
C ASN A 377 -8.34 0.42 -4.66
N ALA A 378 -8.76 -0.12 -3.52
CA ALA A 378 -9.05 0.64 -2.29
C ALA A 378 -8.03 0.27 -1.18
N PRO A 379 -6.74 0.66 -1.32
CA PRO A 379 -5.67 0.19 -0.45
C PRO A 379 -5.84 0.50 1.03
N LEU A 380 -6.50 1.61 1.38
CA LEU A 380 -6.70 1.96 2.79
C LEU A 380 -7.88 1.21 3.43
N PHE A 381 -8.73 0.59 2.61
CA PHE A 381 -9.86 -0.22 3.05
C PHE A 381 -9.55 -1.73 3.02
N SER A 382 -8.74 -2.18 2.07
CA SER A 382 -8.28 -3.57 1.96
C SER A 382 -7.39 -3.95 3.13
N ALA A 383 -7.59 -5.16 3.68
CA ALA A 383 -7.03 -5.53 4.99
C ALA A 383 -5.51 -5.50 5.02
N ARG A 384 -4.84 -6.17 4.07
CA ARG A 384 -3.37 -6.29 4.06
C ARG A 384 -2.70 -5.11 3.36
N GLU A 385 -3.31 -4.55 2.32
CA GLU A 385 -2.82 -3.31 1.68
C GLU A 385 -2.77 -2.15 2.68
N SER A 386 -3.80 -1.99 3.52
CA SER A 386 -3.82 -0.90 4.51
C SER A 386 -2.69 -1.02 5.52
N HIS A 387 -2.35 -2.23 5.97
CA HIS A 387 -1.17 -2.47 6.80
C HIS A 387 0.10 -2.08 6.08
N PHE A 388 0.28 -2.52 4.83
CA PHE A 388 1.45 -2.17 4.03
C PHE A 388 1.62 -0.65 3.91
N PHE A 389 0.60 0.07 3.41
CA PHE A 389 0.71 1.50 3.17
C PHE A 389 0.86 2.30 4.46
N ILE A 390 0.11 1.97 5.52
CA ILE A 390 0.21 2.70 6.80
C ILE A 390 1.57 2.49 7.44
N LEU A 391 2.09 1.26 7.47
CA LEU A 391 3.41 0.99 8.02
C LEU A 391 4.54 1.57 7.16
N MET A 392 4.42 1.57 5.84
CA MET A 392 5.41 2.22 4.97
C MET A 392 5.37 3.75 5.06
N LEU A 393 4.19 4.36 5.14
CA LEU A 393 4.03 5.80 5.40
C LEU A 393 4.67 6.18 6.74
N LEU A 394 4.42 5.37 7.79
CA LEU A 394 5.06 5.53 9.10
C LEU A 394 6.59 5.48 8.98
N LEU A 395 7.13 4.40 8.40
CA LEU A 395 8.56 4.12 8.35
C LEU A 395 9.32 5.16 7.52
N TRP A 396 8.85 5.44 6.32
CA TRP A 396 9.53 6.36 5.40
C TRP A 396 9.26 7.82 5.73
N GLY A 397 8.08 8.14 6.26
CA GLY A 397 7.82 9.44 6.86
C GLY A 397 8.78 9.73 8.01
N ALA A 398 8.95 8.78 8.93
CA ALA A 398 9.89 8.86 10.04
C ALA A 398 11.34 8.98 9.55
N GLN A 399 11.73 8.17 8.56
CA GLN A 399 13.06 8.21 7.95
C GLN A 399 13.34 9.58 7.34
N ALA A 400 12.40 10.16 6.59
CA ALA A 400 12.58 11.47 6.00
C ALA A 400 12.59 12.60 7.06
N HIS A 401 11.79 12.49 8.13
CA HIS A 401 11.74 13.50 9.19
C HIS A 401 13.02 13.50 10.05
N TRP A 402 13.40 12.36 10.62
CA TRP A 402 14.55 12.28 11.53
C TRP A 402 15.88 12.03 10.84
N GLY A 403 15.89 11.41 9.65
CA GLY A 403 17.11 11.27 8.85
C GLY A 403 17.72 12.62 8.49
N ARG A 404 16.89 13.65 8.27
CA ARG A 404 17.32 15.05 8.09
C ARG A 404 18.01 15.63 9.31
N ARG A 405 17.37 15.53 10.48
CA ARG A 405 17.88 16.11 11.75
C ARG A 405 19.21 15.51 12.19
N ALA A 406 19.51 14.27 11.81
CA ALA A 406 20.80 13.64 12.09
C ALA A 406 21.95 14.17 11.20
N GLN A 407 21.65 14.77 10.03
CA GLN A 407 22.64 15.31 9.10
C GLN A 407 22.92 16.81 9.33
N HIS A 408 21.97 17.52 9.96
CA HIS A 408 22.13 18.91 10.39
C HIS A 408 21.68 19.01 11.87
N PRO A 409 22.55 18.68 12.83
CA PRO A 409 22.32 19.07 14.22
C PRO A 409 22.32 20.61 14.24
N GLY A 410 21.19 21.18 14.63
CA GLY A 410 21.02 22.63 14.71
C GLY A 410 21.94 23.29 15.72
#